data_AF-A0A8J3RQ72-F1
#
_entry.id   AF-A0A8J3RQ72-F1
#
_cell.length_a   1.000
_cell.length_b   1.000
_cell.length_c   1.000
_cell.angle_alpha   90.00
_cell.angle_beta   90.00
_cell.angle_gamma   90.00
#
_symmetry.space_group_name_H-M   'P 1'
#
loop_
_entity.id
_entity.type
_entity.pdbx_description
1 polymer ?
#
loop_
_entity_poly.entity_id
_entity_poly.type
_entity_poly.pdbx_seq_one_letter_code
_entity_poly.pdbx_strand_id
1 'polypeptide(L)'
;MSLVKTKRDAVPTGPGPITGAEPGLDDLLSREGAEHAFRSLEAELRGEAGEEYPSRWIDVAAYDPPAQRWILHGLDLLVRNAAAAGPGFDGLRASSLLVDLVRDRRFDPGTSDRRFVYEILTLSGWLEAALPAALPMPTAPALARLAEIYGPPRVPAPGPFAPETLTLAVLPVLTDRLAGRRAWWAAGPVEMEDPAWIEHTARSIQSFVRDDTGLFAGARVQGPLNEGFAFDESVIGASARPDDDGTRLEFLRREVHLIGRDPSHGSALDAAGYDHTRDDDRQALDDLLLTWLADDAGPAGLAGLVGEMLGRTPAHRSGYTGWIYIPDLLPGAEWGPREAWRPYLCRTMLHELLHRLAHPRYVEGADAAADPQILQEGVIDLLTAEFLELARSHPDLGALVPEDVPVGYGTSGRAAIEIRDLVGPDNVKAAFFLGRTEFIGLAQDG
;
A
#
# COMPACT_ATOMS: atom_id res chain seq x y z
N MET A 1 -21.96 -18.87 33.06
CA MET A 1 -22.99 -18.55 32.06
C MET A 1 -23.19 -17.04 32.03
N SER A 2 -22.66 -16.34 31.03
CA SER A 2 -23.23 -15.09 30.48
C SER A 2 -22.39 -14.62 29.28
N LEU A 3 -22.83 -15.09 28.11
CA LEU A 3 -22.87 -14.42 26.80
C LEU A 3 -21.79 -13.36 26.47
N VAL A 4 -20.72 -13.83 25.83
CA VAL A 4 -19.93 -13.06 24.86
C VAL A 4 -20.80 -12.85 23.62
N LYS A 5 -21.24 -11.61 23.36
CA LYS A 5 -21.78 -11.22 22.05
C LYS A 5 -20.60 -10.86 21.15
N THR A 6 -20.20 -11.81 20.31
CA THR A 6 -19.31 -11.55 19.17
C THR A 6 -20.01 -10.62 18.20
N LYS A 7 -19.49 -9.40 18.08
CA LYS A 7 -19.91 -8.36 17.13
C LYS A 7 -19.33 -8.68 15.74
N ARG A 8 -19.70 -9.84 15.18
CA ARG A 8 -19.59 -10.18 13.76
C ARG A 8 -20.93 -9.79 13.17
N ASP A 9 -21.06 -8.58 12.63
CA ASP A 9 -22.14 -8.09 11.74
C ASP A 9 -22.07 -6.56 11.60
N ALA A 10 -20.88 -6.02 11.36
CA ALA A 10 -20.74 -4.67 10.82
C ALA A 10 -20.03 -4.80 9.48
N VAL A 11 -20.80 -5.19 8.46
CA VAL A 11 -20.44 -4.86 7.08
C VAL A 11 -20.31 -3.33 7.06
N PRO A 12 -19.17 -2.76 6.60
CA PRO A 12 -19.05 -1.33 6.46
C PRO A 12 -20.20 -0.82 5.61
N THR A 13 -20.84 0.27 6.02
CA THR A 13 -21.85 0.98 5.23
C THR A 13 -21.17 1.55 3.99
N GLY A 14 -20.95 0.70 3.00
CA GLY A 14 -20.54 1.09 1.65
C GLY A 14 -21.68 1.86 0.95
N PRO A 15 -21.44 2.28 -0.31
CA PRO A 15 -22.48 2.89 -1.13
C PRO A 15 -23.73 1.97 -1.16
N GLY A 16 -24.91 2.59 -1.34
CA GLY A 16 -26.22 1.94 -1.23
C GLY A 16 -26.37 0.62 -2.00
N PRO A 17 -27.48 -0.13 -1.81
CA PRO A 17 -27.60 -1.49 -2.31
C PRO A 17 -27.32 -1.59 -3.82
N ILE A 18 -26.17 -2.19 -4.16
CA ILE A 18 -25.76 -2.47 -5.53
C ILE A 18 -26.72 -3.51 -6.09
N THR A 19 -27.52 -3.13 -7.09
CA THR A 19 -28.45 -4.05 -7.74
C THR A 19 -27.68 -4.93 -8.74
N GLY A 20 -27.74 -6.26 -8.58
CA GLY A 20 -27.16 -7.22 -9.53
C GLY A 20 -27.83 -7.16 -10.92
N ALA A 21 -27.26 -7.81 -11.93
CA ALA A 21 -27.84 -7.90 -13.28
C ALA A 21 -29.19 -8.63 -13.27
N GLU A 22 -30.26 -7.94 -13.66
CA GLU A 22 -31.60 -8.52 -13.85
C GLU A 22 -31.74 -9.16 -15.24
N PRO A 23 -32.71 -10.09 -15.43
CA PRO A 23 -32.94 -10.80 -16.69
C PRO A 23 -33.31 -9.91 -17.91
N GLY A 24 -33.45 -8.59 -17.74
CA GLY A 24 -33.83 -7.66 -18.81
C GLY A 24 -32.79 -7.50 -19.93
N LEU A 25 -31.49 -7.57 -19.61
CA LEU A 25 -30.44 -7.42 -20.64
C LEU A 25 -30.41 -8.61 -21.61
N ASP A 26 -30.60 -9.84 -21.11
CA ASP A 26 -30.64 -11.02 -21.98
C ASP A 26 -31.82 -10.97 -22.96
N ASP A 27 -32.97 -10.40 -22.55
CA ASP A 27 -34.10 -10.13 -23.45
C ASP A 27 -33.75 -9.05 -24.48
N LEU A 28 -33.12 -7.94 -24.06
CA LEU A 28 -32.66 -6.87 -24.96
C LEU A 28 -31.70 -7.40 -26.03
N LEU A 29 -30.72 -8.21 -25.63
CA LEU A 29 -29.75 -8.83 -26.55
C LEU A 29 -30.44 -9.76 -27.55
N SER A 30 -31.48 -10.48 -27.12
CA SER A 30 -32.23 -11.38 -28.01
C SER A 30 -33.10 -10.65 -29.03
N ARG A 31 -33.58 -9.44 -28.70
CA ARG A 31 -34.53 -8.67 -29.52
C ARG A 31 -33.85 -7.67 -30.45
N GLU A 32 -32.84 -6.97 -29.96
CA GLU A 32 -32.26 -5.79 -30.64
C GLU A 32 -30.79 -6.01 -31.05
N GLY A 33 -30.17 -7.08 -30.56
CA GLY A 33 -28.80 -7.46 -30.88
C GLY A 33 -27.75 -6.70 -30.09
N ALA A 34 -26.52 -7.22 -30.10
CA ALA A 34 -25.42 -6.70 -29.29
C ALA A 34 -25.00 -5.26 -29.67
N GLU A 35 -25.05 -4.90 -30.95
CA GLU A 35 -24.68 -3.54 -31.40
C GLU A 35 -25.61 -2.48 -30.81
N HIS A 36 -26.93 -2.70 -30.91
CA HIS A 36 -27.91 -1.74 -30.44
C HIS A 36 -27.86 -1.62 -28.92
N ALA A 37 -27.77 -2.76 -28.21
CA ALA A 37 -27.63 -2.77 -26.76
C ALA A 37 -26.38 -2.02 -26.30
N PHE A 38 -25.23 -2.26 -26.94
CA PHE A 38 -23.98 -1.58 -26.61
C PHE A 38 -24.11 -0.07 -26.80
N ARG A 39 -24.54 0.38 -27.98
CA ARG A 39 -24.65 1.81 -28.31
C ARG A 39 -25.62 2.54 -27.38
N SER A 40 -26.70 1.89 -26.98
CA SER A 40 -27.70 2.48 -26.09
C SER A 40 -27.16 2.65 -24.67
N LEU A 41 -26.57 1.59 -24.10
CA LEU A 41 -25.97 1.62 -22.75
C LEU A 41 -24.78 2.60 -22.70
N GLU A 42 -23.95 2.58 -23.74
CA GLU A 42 -22.81 3.49 -23.88
C GLU A 42 -23.27 4.96 -23.99
N ALA A 43 -24.30 5.25 -24.78
CA ALA A 43 -24.85 6.61 -24.88
C ALA A 43 -25.43 7.10 -23.55
N GLU A 44 -26.10 6.24 -22.80
CA GLU A 44 -26.65 6.57 -21.48
C GLU A 44 -25.54 6.89 -20.47
N LEU A 45 -24.45 6.12 -20.44
CA LEU A 45 -23.30 6.39 -19.56
C LEU A 45 -22.54 7.66 -19.94
N ARG A 46 -22.42 7.96 -21.23
CA ARG A 46 -21.68 9.13 -21.71
C ARG A 46 -22.45 10.43 -21.53
N GLY A 47 -23.78 10.39 -21.52
CA GLY A 47 -24.62 11.58 -21.49
C GLY A 47 -24.29 12.55 -22.62
N GLU A 48 -24.32 13.86 -22.32
CA GLU A 48 -24.06 14.93 -23.29
C GLU A 48 -22.63 14.91 -23.86
N ALA A 49 -21.66 14.34 -23.15
CA ALA A 49 -20.28 14.19 -23.64
C ALA A 49 -20.16 13.18 -24.79
N GLY A 50 -21.19 12.36 -25.04
CA GLY A 50 -21.19 11.36 -26.09
C GLY A 50 -21.19 11.92 -27.52
N GLU A 51 -21.56 13.19 -27.71
CA GLU A 51 -21.58 13.81 -29.04
C GLU A 51 -20.17 14.06 -29.61
N GLU A 52 -19.16 14.15 -28.74
CA GLU A 52 -17.77 14.45 -29.12
C GLU A 52 -16.93 13.20 -29.42
N TYR A 53 -17.38 12.02 -28.97
CA TYR A 53 -16.62 10.77 -29.06
C TYR A 53 -17.40 9.69 -29.81
N PRO A 54 -16.84 9.08 -30.87
CA PRO A 54 -17.51 7.99 -31.57
C PRO A 54 -17.75 6.79 -30.63
N SER A 55 -18.79 6.04 -30.93
CA SER A 55 -19.07 4.77 -30.23
C SER A 55 -17.93 3.78 -30.44
N ARG A 56 -17.55 3.05 -29.39
CA ARG A 56 -16.51 2.02 -29.46
C ARG A 56 -17.01 0.66 -29.95
N TRP A 57 -18.21 0.60 -30.52
CA TRP A 57 -18.78 -0.65 -31.02
C TRP A 57 -17.86 -1.39 -32.00
N ILE A 58 -17.10 -0.66 -32.84
CA ILE A 58 -16.18 -1.29 -33.80
C ILE A 58 -15.10 -2.13 -33.10
N ASP A 59 -14.62 -1.68 -31.94
CA ASP A 59 -13.68 -2.42 -31.11
C ASP A 59 -14.38 -3.63 -30.48
N VAL A 60 -15.60 -3.42 -29.97
CA VAL A 60 -16.39 -4.47 -29.32
C VAL A 60 -16.77 -5.60 -30.26
N ALA A 61 -17.16 -5.28 -31.49
CA ALA A 61 -17.54 -6.22 -32.53
C ALA A 61 -16.39 -7.16 -32.93
N ALA A 62 -15.14 -6.76 -32.69
CA ALA A 62 -13.97 -7.58 -32.96
C ALA A 62 -13.69 -8.64 -31.88
N TYR A 63 -14.31 -8.53 -30.70
CA TYR A 63 -14.18 -9.53 -29.65
C TYR A 63 -15.10 -10.75 -29.85
N ASP A 64 -14.79 -11.85 -29.18
CA ASP A 64 -15.63 -13.04 -29.17
C ASP A 64 -16.98 -12.81 -28.43
N PRO A 65 -18.00 -13.64 -28.69
CA PRO A 65 -19.32 -13.45 -28.05
C PRO A 65 -19.29 -13.43 -26.51
N PRO A 66 -18.49 -14.25 -25.81
CA PRO A 66 -18.35 -14.14 -24.35
C PRO A 66 -17.83 -12.77 -23.87
N ALA A 67 -16.81 -12.21 -24.54
CA ALA A 67 -16.28 -10.89 -24.24
C ALA A 67 -17.32 -9.78 -24.50
N GLN A 68 -18.03 -9.85 -25.63
CA GLN A 68 -19.12 -8.91 -25.93
C GLN A 68 -20.21 -8.96 -24.85
N ARG A 69 -20.61 -10.18 -24.42
CA ARG A 69 -21.57 -10.39 -23.34
C ARG A 69 -21.05 -9.77 -22.03
N TRP A 70 -19.79 -10.02 -21.67
CA TRP A 70 -19.19 -9.46 -20.46
C TRP A 70 -19.25 -7.92 -20.44
N ILE A 71 -18.87 -7.26 -21.55
CA ILE A 71 -18.92 -5.79 -21.68
C ILE A 71 -20.35 -5.30 -21.52
N LEU A 72 -21.31 -5.90 -22.21
CA LEU A 72 -22.72 -5.49 -22.18
C LEU A 72 -23.33 -5.59 -20.78
N HIS A 73 -23.08 -6.70 -20.07
CA HIS A 73 -23.51 -6.84 -18.67
C HIS A 73 -22.80 -5.84 -17.75
N GLY A 74 -21.55 -5.50 -18.04
CA GLY A 74 -20.81 -4.48 -17.31
C GLY A 74 -21.40 -3.08 -17.49
N LEU A 75 -21.68 -2.68 -18.73
CA LEU A 75 -22.29 -1.38 -19.03
C LEU A 75 -23.69 -1.26 -18.42
N ASP A 76 -24.53 -2.29 -18.54
CA ASP A 76 -25.85 -2.31 -17.88
C ASP A 76 -25.75 -2.16 -16.36
N LEU A 77 -24.78 -2.84 -15.74
CA LEU A 77 -24.52 -2.67 -14.31
C LEU A 77 -24.12 -1.22 -13.99
N LEU A 78 -23.24 -0.60 -14.78
CA LEU A 78 -22.81 0.78 -14.55
C LEU A 78 -23.94 1.78 -14.74
N VAL A 79 -24.75 1.65 -15.79
CA VAL A 79 -25.92 2.51 -16.04
C VAL A 79 -26.81 2.55 -14.80
N ARG A 80 -27.15 1.37 -14.25
CA ARG A 80 -28.04 1.25 -13.09
C ARG A 80 -27.45 1.78 -11.80
N ASN A 81 -26.11 1.86 -11.70
CA ASN A 81 -25.41 2.27 -10.48
C ASN A 81 -24.66 3.62 -10.63
N ALA A 82 -24.76 4.31 -11.77
CA ALA A 82 -24.00 5.53 -12.04
C ALA A 82 -24.26 6.62 -11.00
N ALA A 83 -25.53 6.84 -10.64
CA ALA A 83 -25.91 7.84 -9.64
C ALA A 83 -25.32 7.56 -8.24
N ALA A 84 -25.12 6.28 -7.88
CA ALA A 84 -24.57 5.88 -6.59
C ALA A 84 -23.04 6.02 -6.52
N ALA A 85 -22.38 6.23 -7.65
CA ALA A 85 -20.93 6.43 -7.72
C ALA A 85 -20.48 7.82 -7.20
N GLY A 86 -21.42 8.76 -7.12
CA GLY A 86 -21.12 10.14 -6.75
C GLY A 86 -20.56 10.99 -7.91
N PRO A 87 -20.27 12.28 -7.64
CA PRO A 87 -20.00 13.27 -8.68
C PRO A 87 -18.66 13.10 -9.41
N GLY A 88 -17.75 12.27 -8.90
CA GLY A 88 -16.46 12.01 -9.53
C GLY A 88 -16.47 10.89 -10.58
N PHE A 89 -17.62 10.24 -10.81
CA PHE A 89 -17.70 9.13 -11.75
C PHE A 89 -17.79 9.61 -13.20
N ASP A 90 -16.86 9.16 -14.03
CA ASP A 90 -16.80 9.44 -15.47
C ASP A 90 -17.29 8.22 -16.25
N GLY A 91 -18.55 8.27 -16.70
CA GLY A 91 -19.19 7.19 -17.45
C GLY A 91 -18.56 6.91 -18.82
N LEU A 92 -18.00 7.94 -19.48
CA LEU A 92 -17.28 7.78 -20.75
C LEU A 92 -15.97 7.01 -20.54
N ARG A 93 -15.19 7.40 -19.53
CA ARG A 93 -13.97 6.68 -19.13
C ARG A 93 -14.31 5.25 -18.70
N ALA A 94 -15.33 5.06 -17.88
CA ALA A 94 -15.76 3.76 -17.39
C ALA A 94 -16.13 2.80 -18.55
N SER A 95 -16.91 3.29 -19.53
CA SER A 95 -17.24 2.50 -20.73
C SER A 95 -16.00 2.13 -21.53
N SER A 96 -15.04 3.05 -21.68
CA SER A 96 -13.80 2.79 -22.41
C SER A 96 -12.93 1.75 -21.70
N LEU A 97 -12.78 1.87 -20.37
CA LEU A 97 -12.01 0.93 -19.57
C LEU A 97 -12.54 -0.50 -19.67
N LEU A 98 -13.86 -0.71 -19.66
CA LEU A 98 -14.43 -2.05 -19.83
C LEU A 98 -14.11 -2.66 -21.21
N VAL A 99 -14.04 -1.85 -22.27
CA VAL A 99 -13.64 -2.32 -23.61
C VAL A 99 -12.16 -2.67 -23.67
N ASP A 100 -11.31 -1.87 -23.03
CA ASP A 100 -9.86 -2.08 -23.04
C ASP A 100 -9.44 -3.27 -22.16
N LEU A 101 -10.09 -3.46 -21.01
CA LEU A 101 -9.74 -4.47 -20.00
C LEU A 101 -10.50 -5.79 -20.13
N VAL A 102 -11.37 -5.96 -21.15
CA VAL A 102 -12.15 -7.20 -21.35
C VAL A 102 -11.28 -8.46 -21.53
N ARG A 103 -10.03 -8.28 -21.97
CA ARG A 103 -9.07 -9.38 -22.14
C ARG A 103 -8.58 -9.93 -20.79
N ASP A 104 -8.63 -9.12 -19.75
CA ASP A 104 -8.18 -9.44 -18.40
C ASP A 104 -9.34 -9.88 -17.49
N ARG A 105 -10.54 -10.10 -18.06
CA ARG A 105 -11.72 -10.56 -17.31
C ARG A 105 -11.46 -11.90 -16.62
N ARG A 106 -11.87 -12.01 -15.36
CA ARG A 106 -11.72 -13.23 -14.55
C ARG A 106 -13.05 -13.91 -14.28
N PHE A 107 -14.14 -13.15 -14.28
CA PHE A 107 -15.47 -13.66 -13.91
C PHE A 107 -16.48 -13.37 -15.00
N ASP A 108 -17.24 -14.39 -15.39
CA ASP A 108 -18.34 -14.22 -16.34
C ASP A 108 -19.62 -13.74 -15.63
N PRO A 109 -20.53 -13.06 -16.35
CA PRO A 109 -21.85 -12.70 -15.83
C PRO A 109 -22.59 -13.94 -15.29
N GLY A 110 -23.14 -13.83 -14.08
CA GLY A 110 -23.83 -14.94 -13.42
C GLY A 110 -22.95 -15.84 -12.57
N THR A 111 -21.63 -15.59 -12.50
CA THR A 111 -20.78 -16.17 -11.45
C THR A 111 -21.40 -15.90 -10.08
N SER A 112 -21.47 -16.92 -9.23
CA SER A 112 -22.00 -16.81 -7.88
C SER A 112 -21.21 -15.77 -7.05
N ASP A 113 -21.69 -15.41 -5.86
CA ASP A 113 -20.90 -14.62 -4.89
C ASP A 113 -20.49 -13.20 -5.33
N ARG A 114 -21.16 -12.63 -6.34
CA ARG A 114 -21.01 -11.23 -6.81
C ARG A 114 -19.62 -10.88 -7.36
N ARG A 115 -18.74 -11.85 -7.62
CA ARG A 115 -17.37 -11.59 -8.12
C ARG A 115 -17.34 -10.82 -9.44
N PHE A 116 -18.25 -11.15 -10.37
CA PHE A 116 -18.44 -10.38 -11.60
C PHE A 116 -18.77 -8.91 -11.31
N VAL A 117 -19.70 -8.64 -10.39
CA VAL A 117 -20.10 -7.28 -10.02
C VAL A 117 -18.90 -6.52 -9.47
N TYR A 118 -18.15 -7.11 -8.54
CA TYR A 118 -16.95 -6.46 -7.99
C TYR A 118 -15.89 -6.21 -9.05
N GLU A 119 -15.66 -7.16 -9.97
CA GLU A 119 -14.72 -6.97 -11.07
C GLU A 119 -15.12 -5.78 -11.96
N ILE A 120 -16.38 -5.68 -12.37
CA ILE A 120 -16.86 -4.55 -13.17
C ILE A 120 -16.70 -3.23 -12.42
N LEU A 121 -17.11 -3.15 -11.16
CA LEU A 121 -17.04 -1.89 -10.39
C LEU A 121 -15.59 -1.45 -10.12
N THR A 122 -14.68 -2.42 -9.98
CA THR A 122 -13.24 -2.16 -9.88
C THR A 122 -12.67 -1.67 -11.20
N LEU A 123 -12.81 -2.44 -12.29
CA LEU A 123 -12.13 -2.16 -13.57
C LEU A 123 -12.69 -0.93 -14.30
N SER A 124 -13.94 -0.56 -14.02
CA SER A 124 -14.58 0.63 -14.59
C SER A 124 -14.20 1.95 -13.91
N GLY A 125 -13.53 1.90 -12.75
CA GLY A 125 -13.28 3.09 -11.91
C GLY A 125 -14.50 3.55 -11.11
N TRP A 126 -15.58 2.77 -11.09
CA TRP A 126 -16.75 3.08 -10.27
C TRP A 126 -16.39 3.11 -8.77
N LEU A 127 -15.64 2.12 -8.26
CA LEU A 127 -15.20 2.11 -6.86
C LEU A 127 -14.26 3.28 -6.54
N GLU A 128 -13.39 3.65 -7.48
CA GLU A 128 -12.46 4.79 -7.35
C GLU A 128 -13.22 6.10 -7.06
N ALA A 129 -14.40 6.28 -7.67
CA ALA A 129 -15.28 7.43 -7.42
C ALA A 129 -16.19 7.26 -6.20
N ALA A 130 -16.80 6.08 -6.06
CA ALA A 130 -17.84 5.81 -5.08
C ALA A 130 -17.32 5.75 -3.64
N LEU A 131 -16.15 5.14 -3.43
CA LEU A 131 -15.60 4.97 -2.08
C LEU A 131 -15.31 6.33 -1.43
N PRO A 132 -14.54 7.26 -2.04
CA PRO A 132 -14.33 8.57 -1.44
C PRO A 132 -15.60 9.41 -1.29
N ALA A 133 -16.56 9.30 -2.23
CA ALA A 133 -17.80 10.08 -2.19
C ALA A 133 -18.69 9.77 -0.98
N ALA A 134 -18.56 8.57 -0.40
CA ALA A 134 -19.30 8.14 0.78
C ALA A 134 -18.65 8.54 2.11
N LEU A 135 -17.42 9.07 2.09
CA LEU A 135 -16.64 9.30 3.31
C LEU A 135 -16.84 10.71 3.88
N PRO A 136 -16.93 10.85 5.22
CA PRO A 136 -16.97 12.15 5.86
C PRO A 136 -15.57 12.78 5.88
N MET A 137 -15.53 14.10 5.65
CA MET A 137 -14.31 14.88 5.85
C MET A 137 -13.93 14.94 7.34
N PRO A 138 -12.63 14.98 7.67
CA PRO A 138 -12.17 15.20 9.04
C PRO A 138 -12.74 16.49 9.64
N THR A 139 -13.09 16.42 10.92
CA THR A 139 -13.59 17.59 11.66
C THR A 139 -12.47 18.61 11.92
N ALA A 140 -12.82 19.87 12.18
CA ALA A 140 -11.82 20.90 12.51
C ALA A 140 -10.90 20.53 13.70
N PRO A 141 -11.39 19.93 14.80
CA PRO A 141 -10.51 19.42 15.86
C PRO A 141 -9.58 18.30 15.38
N ALA A 142 -10.06 17.38 14.55
CA ALA A 142 -9.23 16.32 13.98
C ALA A 142 -8.14 16.90 13.09
N LEU A 143 -8.47 17.84 12.20
CA LEU A 143 -7.50 18.54 11.35
C LEU A 143 -6.42 19.27 12.17
N ALA A 144 -6.81 19.96 13.24
CA ALA A 144 -5.85 20.62 14.12
C ALA A 144 -4.89 19.62 14.78
N ARG A 145 -5.40 18.45 15.20
CA ARG A 145 -4.56 17.40 15.79
C ARG A 145 -3.65 16.72 14.77
N LEU A 146 -4.15 16.46 13.56
CA LEU A 146 -3.37 15.91 12.46
C LEU A 146 -2.21 16.84 12.07
N ALA A 147 -2.46 18.15 12.01
CA ALA A 147 -1.41 19.15 11.79
C ALA A 147 -0.31 19.12 12.87
N GLU A 148 -0.64 18.75 14.11
CA GLU A 148 0.37 18.55 15.17
C GLU A 148 1.13 17.24 15.04
N ILE A 149 0.51 16.19 14.49
CA ILE A 149 1.16 14.91 14.23
C ILE A 149 2.16 15.02 13.07
N TYR A 150 1.80 15.74 12.01
CA TYR A 150 2.64 15.90 10.81
C TYR A 150 3.66 17.04 10.90
N GLY A 151 3.40 18.03 11.76
CA GLY A 151 4.25 19.19 11.92
C GLY A 151 5.49 18.90 12.77
N PRO A 152 6.55 19.72 12.66
CA PRO A 152 7.71 19.58 13.52
C PRO A 152 7.29 19.77 14.99
N PRO A 153 7.91 19.04 15.93
CA PRO A 153 7.62 19.21 17.35
C PRO A 153 7.84 20.67 17.77
N ARG A 154 6.89 21.22 18.54
CA ARG A 154 6.92 22.63 19.02
C ARG A 154 8.00 22.82 20.09
N VAL A 155 9.26 22.73 19.71
CA VAL A 155 10.44 23.09 20.52
C VAL A 155 10.72 24.60 20.27
N PRO A 156 11.25 25.39 21.23
CA PRO A 156 11.51 26.81 21.01
C PRO A 156 12.48 26.98 19.84
N ALA A 157 11.99 27.60 18.75
CA ALA A 157 12.66 27.88 17.47
C ALA A 157 13.78 26.89 17.10
N PRO A 158 13.52 25.88 16.23
CA PRO A 158 14.56 24.96 15.81
C PRO A 158 15.73 25.77 15.24
N GLY A 159 16.90 25.62 15.88
CA GLY A 159 18.14 26.18 15.38
C GLY A 159 18.52 25.58 14.01
N PRO A 160 19.65 25.99 13.44
CA PRO A 160 20.20 25.24 12.31
C PRO A 160 20.40 23.78 12.69
N PHE A 161 20.24 22.87 11.72
CA PHE A 161 20.57 21.47 11.91
C PHE A 161 22.00 21.33 12.45
N ALA A 162 22.17 20.51 13.49
CA ALA A 162 23.43 20.31 14.22
C ALA A 162 23.95 18.86 14.05
N PRO A 163 24.73 18.57 12.98
CA PRO A 163 25.23 17.23 12.65
C PRO A 163 26.02 16.55 13.77
N GLU A 164 26.78 17.32 14.54
CA GLU A 164 27.59 16.79 15.65
C GLU A 164 26.72 16.28 16.79
N THR A 165 25.60 16.97 17.07
CA THR A 165 24.61 16.53 18.07
C THR A 165 23.99 15.21 17.65
N LEU A 166 23.60 15.10 16.37
CA LEU A 166 23.03 13.87 15.83
C LEU A 166 24.06 12.72 15.87
N THR A 167 25.32 12.98 15.51
CA THR A 167 26.40 11.99 15.53
C THR A 167 26.63 11.44 16.93
N LEU A 168 26.77 12.30 17.94
CA LEU A 168 27.02 11.88 19.32
C LEU A 168 25.87 11.03 19.88
N ALA A 169 24.63 11.31 19.48
CA ALA A 169 23.45 10.62 19.99
C ALA A 169 23.11 9.33 19.22
N VAL A 170 23.21 9.33 17.88
CA VAL A 170 22.68 8.26 17.03
C VAL A 170 23.75 7.26 16.61
N LEU A 171 24.96 7.69 16.26
CA LEU A 171 25.97 6.79 15.70
C LEU A 171 26.32 5.61 16.63
N PRO A 172 26.55 5.80 17.95
CA PRO A 172 26.82 4.66 18.85
C PRO A 172 25.65 3.66 18.90
N VAL A 173 24.42 4.17 18.99
CA VAL A 173 23.21 3.35 19.07
C VAL A 173 23.00 2.57 17.78
N LEU A 174 23.21 3.22 16.63
CA LEU A 174 23.14 2.61 15.31
C LEU A 174 24.16 1.47 15.19
N THR A 175 25.42 1.73 15.50
CA THR A 175 26.49 0.72 15.42
C THR A 175 26.20 -0.48 16.32
N ASP A 176 25.78 -0.24 17.58
CA ASP A 176 25.41 -1.32 18.51
C ASP A 176 24.21 -2.13 18.00
N ARG A 177 23.19 -1.47 17.45
CA ARG A 177 22.02 -2.11 16.85
C ARG A 177 22.39 -2.99 15.65
N LEU A 178 23.22 -2.50 14.74
CA LEU A 178 23.66 -3.26 13.57
C LEU A 178 24.58 -4.43 13.98
N ALA A 179 25.48 -4.22 14.95
CA ALA A 179 26.32 -5.28 15.51
C ALA A 179 25.48 -6.36 16.21
N GLY A 180 24.45 -5.97 16.96
CA GLY A 180 23.49 -6.89 17.56
C GLY A 180 22.71 -7.68 16.52
N ARG A 181 22.20 -7.02 15.47
CA ARG A 181 21.53 -7.69 14.34
C ARG A 181 22.45 -8.64 13.61
N ARG A 182 23.74 -8.34 13.44
CA ARG A 182 24.72 -9.27 12.86
C ARG A 182 24.76 -10.60 13.62
N ALA A 183 24.62 -10.59 14.94
CA ALA A 183 24.62 -11.81 15.75
C ALA A 183 23.47 -12.77 15.39
N TRP A 184 22.33 -12.24 14.94
CA TRP A 184 21.19 -13.04 14.44
C TRP A 184 21.58 -13.91 13.24
N TRP A 185 22.60 -13.50 12.48
CA TRP A 185 23.02 -14.16 11.24
C TRP A 185 24.36 -14.89 11.36
N ALA A 186 25.19 -14.52 12.35
CA ALA A 186 26.56 -15.00 12.50
C ALA A 186 26.68 -16.50 12.83
N ALA A 187 25.62 -17.13 13.34
CA ALA A 187 25.57 -18.55 13.70
C ALA A 187 24.52 -19.34 12.91
N GLY A 188 23.90 -18.74 11.89
CA GLY A 188 22.89 -19.40 11.07
C GLY A 188 23.47 -20.40 10.06
N PRO A 189 22.68 -21.39 9.61
CA PRO A 189 23.06 -22.16 8.44
C PRO A 189 23.18 -21.22 7.23
N VAL A 190 24.12 -21.47 6.31
CA VAL A 190 24.19 -20.78 4.99
C VAL A 190 23.08 -21.31 4.07
N GLU A 191 21.90 -21.52 4.64
CA GLU A 191 20.73 -22.08 3.99
C GLU A 191 19.81 -20.93 3.61
N MET A 192 19.31 -21.00 2.38
CA MET A 192 18.31 -20.06 1.88
C MET A 192 16.92 -20.63 2.15
N GLU A 193 15.95 -19.75 2.33
CA GLU A 193 14.54 -20.14 2.27
C GLU A 193 14.20 -20.63 0.86
N ASP A 194 13.22 -21.52 0.77
CA ASP A 194 12.77 -22.11 -0.49
C ASP A 194 12.19 -21.03 -1.44
N PRO A 195 12.82 -20.78 -2.61
CA PRO A 195 12.32 -19.79 -3.57
C PRO A 195 10.90 -20.10 -4.05
N ALA A 196 10.54 -21.38 -4.21
CA ALA A 196 9.20 -21.76 -4.63
C ALA A 196 8.15 -21.42 -3.56
N TRP A 197 8.52 -21.51 -2.27
CA TRP A 197 7.66 -21.08 -1.18
C TRP A 197 7.49 -19.56 -1.16
N ILE A 198 8.56 -18.79 -1.41
CA ILE A 198 8.50 -17.32 -1.53
C ILE A 198 7.57 -16.92 -2.69
N GLU A 199 7.77 -17.46 -3.88
CA GLU A 199 6.93 -17.16 -5.06
C GLU A 199 5.46 -17.49 -4.81
N HIS A 200 5.18 -18.68 -4.26
CA HIS A 200 3.83 -19.08 -3.93
C HIS A 200 3.19 -18.12 -2.89
N THR A 201 3.93 -17.79 -1.83
CA THR A 201 3.46 -16.89 -0.77
C THR A 201 3.20 -15.49 -1.32
N ALA A 202 4.06 -14.96 -2.19
CA ALA A 202 3.86 -13.67 -2.85
C ALA A 202 2.57 -13.65 -3.68
N ARG A 203 2.33 -14.69 -4.48
CA ARG A 203 1.10 -14.83 -5.27
C ARG A 203 -0.14 -14.91 -4.38
N SER A 204 -0.08 -15.69 -3.31
CA SER A 204 -1.18 -15.82 -2.33
C SER A 204 -1.46 -14.50 -1.62
N ILE A 205 -0.43 -13.76 -1.19
CA ILE A 205 -0.56 -12.43 -0.59
C ILE A 205 -1.20 -11.45 -1.59
N GLN A 206 -0.73 -11.40 -2.83
CA GLN A 206 -1.31 -10.48 -3.83
C GLN A 206 -2.78 -10.79 -4.12
N SER A 207 -3.13 -12.08 -4.27
CA SER A 207 -4.54 -12.47 -4.49
C SER A 207 -5.39 -12.14 -3.27
N PHE A 208 -4.91 -12.46 -2.08
CA PHE A 208 -5.59 -12.12 -0.82
C PHE A 208 -5.84 -10.62 -0.69
N VAL A 209 -4.82 -9.78 -0.92
CA VAL A 209 -4.97 -8.32 -0.87
C VAL A 209 -6.00 -7.82 -1.87
N ARG A 210 -5.99 -8.35 -3.10
CA ARG A 210 -6.94 -7.96 -4.13
C ARG A 210 -8.38 -8.39 -3.86
N ASP A 211 -8.56 -9.61 -3.34
CA ASP A 211 -9.87 -10.28 -3.36
C ASP A 211 -10.55 -10.30 -1.96
N ASP A 212 -9.78 -10.23 -0.85
CA ASP A 212 -10.28 -10.51 0.52
C ASP A 212 -10.07 -9.37 1.54
N THR A 213 -9.36 -8.28 1.22
CA THR A 213 -9.08 -7.18 2.18
C THR A 213 -10.08 -6.01 2.14
N GLY A 214 -11.15 -6.16 1.35
CA GLY A 214 -12.16 -5.13 1.12
C GLY A 214 -11.97 -4.40 -0.21
N LEU A 215 -12.69 -3.28 -0.37
CA LEU A 215 -12.85 -2.64 -1.68
C LEU A 215 -11.70 -1.69 -2.07
N PHE A 216 -10.97 -1.14 -1.09
CA PHE A 216 -10.01 -0.05 -1.36
C PHE A 216 -8.76 -0.49 -2.12
N ALA A 217 -8.15 -1.63 -1.76
CA ALA A 217 -6.87 -2.04 -2.33
C ALA A 217 -6.94 -2.24 -3.85
N GLY A 218 -8.05 -2.81 -4.35
CA GLY A 218 -8.27 -3.03 -5.78
C GLY A 218 -8.89 -1.83 -6.52
N ALA A 219 -9.48 -0.85 -5.82
CA ALA A 219 -10.33 0.17 -6.43
C ALA A 219 -9.60 1.15 -7.38
N ARG A 220 -8.28 1.28 -7.27
CA ARG A 220 -7.49 2.09 -8.20
C ARG A 220 -7.33 1.35 -9.53
N VAL A 221 -8.02 1.79 -10.58
CA VAL A 221 -8.00 1.13 -11.90
C VAL A 221 -6.58 1.06 -12.46
N GLN A 222 -5.85 2.16 -12.40
CA GLN A 222 -4.47 2.28 -12.87
C GLN A 222 -3.46 1.97 -11.74
N GLY A 223 -3.83 1.02 -10.89
CA GLY A 223 -3.04 0.58 -9.75
C GLY A 223 -2.29 -0.72 -10.06
N PRO A 224 -1.25 -1.06 -9.29
CA PRO A 224 -0.45 -2.27 -9.53
C PRO A 224 -1.28 -3.55 -9.61
N LEU A 225 -2.35 -3.69 -8.82
CA LEU A 225 -3.18 -4.90 -8.83
C LEU A 225 -3.96 -5.12 -10.14
N ASN A 226 -4.05 -4.11 -10.99
CA ASN A 226 -4.80 -4.12 -12.25
C ASN A 226 -3.89 -3.91 -13.48
N GLU A 227 -2.69 -3.32 -13.33
CA GLU A 227 -1.77 -3.02 -14.45
C GLU A 227 -0.67 -4.08 -14.67
N GLY A 228 -1.01 -5.37 -14.50
CA GLY A 228 -0.10 -6.47 -14.84
C GLY A 228 1.10 -6.66 -13.91
N PHE A 229 1.18 -5.95 -12.78
CA PHE A 229 2.20 -6.22 -11.78
C PHE A 229 1.96 -7.60 -11.14
N ALA A 230 2.99 -8.44 -11.17
CA ALA A 230 3.02 -9.74 -10.53
C ALA A 230 4.03 -9.70 -9.37
N PHE A 231 3.55 -9.87 -8.15
CA PHE A 231 4.36 -9.76 -6.94
C PHE A 231 5.38 -10.89 -6.86
N ASP A 232 4.99 -12.10 -7.23
CA ASP A 232 5.87 -13.27 -7.31
C ASP A 232 7.00 -13.11 -8.35
N GLU A 233 6.77 -12.35 -9.42
CA GLU A 233 7.81 -12.02 -10.40
C GLU A 233 8.68 -10.83 -9.98
N SER A 234 8.27 -10.07 -8.97
CA SER A 234 8.94 -8.84 -8.52
C SER A 234 9.68 -8.98 -7.19
N VAL A 235 9.50 -10.10 -6.49
CA VAL A 235 10.20 -10.42 -5.24
C VAL A 235 11.50 -11.14 -5.54
N ILE A 236 12.58 -10.67 -4.94
CA ILE A 236 13.91 -11.29 -5.01
C ILE A 236 14.54 -11.32 -3.61
N GLY A 237 15.49 -12.24 -3.43
CA GLY A 237 16.28 -12.30 -2.22
C GLY A 237 17.09 -11.02 -1.97
N ALA A 238 17.12 -10.57 -0.72
CA ALA A 238 17.88 -9.41 -0.29
C ALA A 238 19.37 -9.62 -0.50
N SER A 239 19.86 -10.87 -0.51
CA SER A 239 21.23 -11.21 -0.88
C SER A 239 21.65 -10.72 -2.27
N ALA A 240 20.70 -10.48 -3.18
CA ALA A 240 20.94 -9.92 -4.52
C ALA A 240 20.84 -8.38 -4.57
N ARG A 241 20.59 -7.71 -3.43
CA ARG A 241 20.52 -6.25 -3.37
C ARG A 241 21.88 -5.63 -3.67
N PRO A 242 21.97 -4.63 -4.56
CA PRO A 242 23.23 -3.95 -4.83
C PRO A 242 23.85 -3.34 -3.58
N ASP A 243 25.15 -3.49 -3.43
CA ASP A 243 25.94 -2.90 -2.35
C ASP A 243 26.72 -1.69 -2.88
N ASP A 244 25.98 -0.66 -3.31
CA ASP A 244 26.50 0.61 -3.80
C ASP A 244 26.21 1.76 -2.83
N ASP A 245 26.91 2.89 -3.01
CA ASP A 245 26.83 4.05 -2.11
C ASP A 245 25.40 4.57 -1.95
N GLY A 246 24.60 4.58 -3.03
CA GLY A 246 23.21 5.00 -3.00
C GLY A 246 22.36 4.08 -2.13
N THR A 247 22.53 2.77 -2.30
CA THR A 247 21.79 1.76 -1.53
C THR A 247 22.17 1.78 -0.04
N ARG A 248 23.46 1.97 0.26
CA ARG A 248 23.94 2.13 1.64
C ARG A 248 23.39 3.39 2.30
N LEU A 249 23.38 4.51 1.56
CA LEU A 249 22.85 5.78 2.04
C LEU A 249 21.35 5.70 2.35
N GLU A 250 20.55 5.11 1.45
CA GLU A 250 19.11 4.88 1.69
C GLU A 250 18.86 4.03 2.94
N PHE A 251 19.64 2.95 3.12
CA PHE A 251 19.55 2.10 4.30
C PHE A 251 19.85 2.89 5.59
N LEU A 252 20.94 3.66 5.60
CA LEU A 252 21.32 4.47 6.75
C LEU A 252 20.31 5.55 7.06
N ARG A 253 19.78 6.23 6.04
CA ARG A 253 18.74 7.25 6.20
C ARG A 253 17.54 6.66 6.97
N ARG A 254 17.06 5.50 6.55
CA ARG A 254 15.95 4.81 7.22
C ARG A 254 16.25 4.47 8.69
N GLU A 255 17.42 3.90 8.98
CA GLU A 255 17.80 3.54 10.36
C GLU A 255 18.02 4.78 11.25
N VAL A 256 18.60 5.86 10.70
CA VAL A 256 18.78 7.12 11.44
C VAL A 256 17.46 7.78 11.76
N HIS A 257 16.51 7.80 10.83
CA HIS A 257 15.17 8.30 11.14
C HIS A 257 14.47 7.46 12.21
N LEU A 258 14.61 6.13 12.14
CA LEU A 258 14.01 5.23 13.12
C LEU A 258 14.59 5.43 14.53
N ILE A 259 15.92 5.51 14.66
CA ILE A 259 16.61 5.69 15.95
C ILE A 259 16.45 7.14 16.43
N GLY A 260 16.68 8.10 15.53
CA GLY A 260 16.71 9.52 15.83
C GLY A 260 15.36 10.11 16.21
N ARG A 261 14.24 9.46 15.88
CA ARG A 261 12.90 9.86 16.33
C ARG A 261 12.37 9.04 17.51
N ASP A 262 13.14 8.10 18.02
CA ASP A 262 12.76 7.31 19.19
C ASP A 262 12.95 8.14 20.47
N PRO A 263 11.89 8.38 21.27
CA PRO A 263 11.99 9.12 22.52
C PRO A 263 12.90 8.45 23.57
N SER A 264 13.07 7.12 23.51
CA SER A 264 14.00 6.40 24.38
C SER A 264 15.46 6.76 24.11
N HIS A 265 15.75 7.28 22.92
CA HIS A 265 17.04 7.84 22.51
C HIS A 265 17.00 9.38 22.47
N GLY A 266 16.03 9.99 23.17
CA GLY A 266 15.93 11.44 23.34
C GLY A 266 15.43 12.21 22.12
N SER A 267 14.86 11.54 21.12
CA SER A 267 14.43 12.19 19.86
C SER A 267 15.57 12.99 19.21
N ALA A 268 16.72 12.35 19.03
CA ALA A 268 17.97 12.97 18.58
C ALA A 268 17.86 13.82 17.30
N LEU A 269 16.97 13.48 16.36
CA LEU A 269 16.74 14.31 15.16
C LEU A 269 16.09 15.64 15.52
N ASP A 270 15.06 15.62 16.38
CA ASP A 270 14.41 16.84 16.88
C ASP A 270 15.39 17.67 17.72
N ALA A 271 16.18 17.01 18.57
CA ALA A 271 17.19 17.66 19.40
C ALA A 271 18.33 18.29 18.58
N ALA A 272 18.69 17.67 17.44
CA ALA A 272 19.62 18.23 16.47
C ALA A 272 18.98 19.32 15.58
N GLY A 273 17.68 19.60 15.76
CA GLY A 273 16.95 20.57 14.98
C GLY A 273 16.81 20.19 13.51
N TYR A 274 16.73 18.89 13.18
CA TYR A 274 16.48 18.42 11.82
C TYR A 274 15.00 18.58 11.44
N ASP A 275 14.73 19.11 10.26
CA ASP A 275 13.39 19.22 9.67
C ASP A 275 13.42 18.68 8.24
N HIS A 276 12.69 17.59 8.00
CA HIS A 276 12.66 16.93 6.70
C HIS A 276 12.13 17.84 5.59
N THR A 277 11.32 18.85 5.91
CA THR A 277 10.77 19.77 4.90
C THR A 277 11.82 20.74 4.35
N ARG A 278 12.98 20.87 5.00
CA ARG A 278 14.09 21.74 4.56
C ARG A 278 15.09 20.98 3.69
N ASP A 279 15.22 21.38 2.43
CA ASP A 279 16.15 20.77 1.47
C ASP A 279 17.59 20.75 1.99
N ASP A 280 18.05 21.85 2.60
CA ASP A 280 19.40 21.99 3.17
C ASP A 280 19.65 20.96 4.29
N ASP A 281 18.64 20.65 5.11
CA ASP A 281 18.76 19.64 6.16
C ASP A 281 18.85 18.24 5.58
N ARG A 282 18.06 17.93 4.54
CA ARG A 282 18.11 16.63 3.86
C ARG A 282 19.48 16.41 3.22
N GLN A 283 20.02 17.42 2.55
CA GLN A 283 21.37 17.36 1.98
C GLN A 283 22.44 17.22 3.07
N ALA A 284 22.36 18.02 4.14
CA ALA A 284 23.33 17.96 5.24
C ALA A 284 23.30 16.61 5.97
N LEU A 285 22.13 15.99 6.11
CA LEU A 285 22.01 14.63 6.63
C LEU A 285 22.68 13.61 5.70
N ASP A 286 22.43 13.69 4.39
CA ASP A 286 23.05 12.77 3.44
C ASP A 286 24.59 12.89 3.44
N ASP A 287 25.13 14.11 3.47
CA ASP A 287 26.58 14.37 3.56
C ASP A 287 27.17 13.80 4.87
N LEU A 288 26.45 13.93 5.99
CA LEU A 288 26.84 13.36 7.27
C LEU A 288 26.90 11.83 7.22
N LEU A 289 25.90 11.18 6.63
CA LEU A 289 25.84 9.72 6.53
C LEU A 289 26.94 9.17 5.64
N LEU A 290 27.25 9.85 4.53
CA LEU A 290 28.39 9.52 3.68
C LEU A 290 29.72 9.66 4.43
N THR A 291 29.85 10.68 5.28
CA THR A 291 31.02 10.86 6.14
C THR A 291 31.15 9.71 7.14
N TRP A 292 30.07 9.29 7.80
CA TRP A 292 30.12 8.12 8.70
C TRP A 292 30.53 6.82 8.00
N LEU A 293 30.07 6.60 6.76
CA LEU A 293 30.50 5.45 5.96
C LEU A 293 31.98 5.50 5.58
N ALA A 294 32.51 6.69 5.29
CA ALA A 294 33.91 6.87 4.92
C ALA A 294 34.87 6.75 6.11
N ASP A 295 34.50 7.31 7.27
CA ASP A 295 35.35 7.36 8.47
C ASP A 295 35.52 5.98 9.14
N ASP A 296 34.53 5.09 9.00
CA ASP A 296 34.54 3.74 9.59
C ASP A 296 34.39 2.63 8.52
N ALA A 297 35.21 2.74 7.48
CA ALA A 297 35.18 1.90 6.28
C ALA A 297 35.66 0.44 6.48
N GLY A 298 36.07 0.06 7.69
CA GLY A 298 36.57 -1.30 7.97
C GLY A 298 35.46 -2.37 7.94
N PRO A 299 35.80 -3.66 7.76
CA PRO A 299 34.81 -4.76 7.79
C PRO A 299 34.06 -4.89 9.13
N ALA A 300 34.68 -4.45 10.22
CA ALA A 300 34.06 -4.39 11.54
C ALA A 300 33.45 -3.01 11.87
N GLY A 301 33.67 -2.03 10.99
CA GLY A 301 33.14 -0.69 11.11
C GLY A 301 31.75 -0.56 10.49
N LEU A 302 31.18 0.64 10.58
CA LEU A 302 29.82 0.93 10.09
C LEU A 302 29.62 0.50 8.64
N ALA A 303 30.58 0.77 7.75
CA ALA A 303 30.43 0.41 6.33
C ALA A 303 30.34 -1.10 6.11
N GLY A 304 31.14 -1.89 6.86
CA GLY A 304 31.07 -3.34 6.85
C GLY A 304 29.74 -3.87 7.40
N LEU A 305 29.27 -3.31 8.51
CA LEU A 305 27.97 -3.65 9.10
C LEU A 305 26.81 -3.34 8.16
N VAL A 306 26.82 -2.18 7.51
CA VAL A 306 25.79 -1.80 6.53
C VAL A 306 25.80 -2.76 5.35
N GLY A 307 26.95 -3.02 4.73
CA GLY A 307 27.06 -3.96 3.60
C GLY A 307 26.56 -5.36 3.96
N GLU A 308 26.85 -5.84 5.17
CA GLU A 308 26.28 -7.09 5.67
C GLU A 308 24.75 -7.04 5.83
N MET A 309 24.20 -5.95 6.36
CA MET A 309 22.76 -5.83 6.61
C MET A 309 21.93 -5.62 5.35
N LEU A 310 22.49 -5.02 4.29
CA LEU A 310 21.78 -4.87 3.01
C LEU A 310 21.30 -6.22 2.46
N GLY A 311 22.14 -7.25 2.55
CA GLY A 311 21.82 -8.61 2.11
C GLY A 311 20.81 -9.37 2.98
N ARG A 312 20.35 -8.78 4.09
CA ARG A 312 19.62 -9.46 5.16
C ARG A 312 18.38 -8.73 5.64
N THR A 313 18.10 -7.56 5.06
CA THR A 313 16.99 -6.71 5.46
C THR A 313 16.08 -6.41 4.27
N PRO A 314 14.78 -6.28 4.50
CA PRO A 314 13.85 -5.97 3.42
C PRO A 314 14.05 -4.53 2.91
N ALA A 315 13.71 -4.36 1.64
CA ALA A 315 13.62 -3.07 0.98
C ALA A 315 12.82 -3.20 -0.31
N HIS A 316 12.34 -2.09 -0.82
CA HIS A 316 11.77 -2.00 -2.15
C HIS A 316 12.42 -0.85 -2.89
N ARG A 317 12.52 -0.97 -4.21
CA ARG A 317 12.86 0.18 -5.07
C ARG A 317 11.59 0.97 -5.37
N SER A 318 11.72 2.30 -5.35
CA SER A 318 10.67 3.22 -5.79
C SER A 318 10.27 2.95 -7.25
N GLY A 319 9.00 3.15 -7.56
CA GLY A 319 8.46 3.00 -8.92
C GLY A 319 7.80 1.64 -9.20
N TYR A 320 7.02 1.60 -10.28
CA TYR A 320 6.12 0.47 -10.61
C TYR A 320 6.82 -0.84 -10.98
N THR A 321 8.07 -0.76 -11.45
CA THR A 321 8.87 -1.90 -11.94
C THR A 321 10.07 -2.24 -11.05
N GLY A 322 10.15 -1.60 -9.87
CA GLY A 322 11.24 -1.85 -8.94
C GLY A 322 11.18 -3.25 -8.33
N TRP A 323 12.33 -3.82 -7.99
CA TRP A 323 12.42 -5.06 -7.22
C TRP A 323 11.99 -4.84 -5.77
N ILE A 324 11.37 -5.86 -5.18
CA ILE A 324 11.11 -5.98 -3.75
C ILE A 324 12.08 -7.03 -3.20
N TYR A 325 12.98 -6.57 -2.34
CA TYR A 325 14.00 -7.38 -1.67
C TYR A 325 13.45 -7.90 -0.36
N ILE A 326 13.48 -9.21 -0.16
CA ILE A 326 13.10 -9.85 1.11
C ILE A 326 14.26 -10.65 1.68
N PRO A 327 14.38 -10.78 3.01
CA PRO A 327 15.39 -11.67 3.59
C PRO A 327 15.19 -13.11 3.09
N ASP A 328 16.21 -13.65 2.44
CA ASP A 328 16.20 -14.98 1.82
C ASP A 328 17.14 -15.96 2.53
N LEU A 329 18.06 -15.46 3.35
CA LEU A 329 18.88 -16.27 4.24
C LEU A 329 18.10 -16.62 5.51
N LEU A 330 18.19 -17.87 5.95
CA LEU A 330 17.62 -18.29 7.22
C LEU A 330 18.44 -17.71 8.39
N PRO A 331 17.79 -17.14 9.42
CA PRO A 331 18.52 -16.62 10.57
C PRO A 331 19.05 -17.75 11.46
N GLY A 332 20.03 -17.42 12.27
CA GLY A 332 20.54 -18.29 13.34
C GLY A 332 19.67 -18.28 14.59
N ALA A 333 20.04 -19.12 15.56
CA ALA A 333 19.25 -19.35 16.77
C ALA A 333 19.05 -18.09 17.65
N GLU A 334 19.97 -17.11 17.57
CA GLU A 334 19.86 -15.84 18.28
C GLU A 334 18.71 -14.96 17.79
N TRP A 335 18.21 -15.18 16.57
CA TRP A 335 17.01 -14.50 16.07
C TRP A 335 15.74 -15.05 16.69
N GLY A 336 15.66 -16.38 16.81
CA GLY A 336 14.47 -17.08 17.27
C GLY A 336 14.37 -18.50 16.71
N PRO A 337 13.28 -19.21 17.04
CA PRO A 337 13.04 -20.56 16.54
C PRO A 337 12.73 -20.55 15.04
N ARG A 338 13.13 -21.60 14.32
CA ARG A 338 13.01 -21.68 12.85
C ARG A 338 11.56 -21.58 12.37
N GLU A 339 10.62 -22.16 13.10
CA GLU A 339 9.20 -22.12 12.79
C GLU A 339 8.59 -20.70 12.81
N ALA A 340 9.22 -19.74 13.49
CA ALA A 340 8.78 -18.34 13.48
C ALA A 340 9.22 -17.57 12.22
N TRP A 341 10.15 -18.13 11.43
CA TRP A 341 10.73 -17.45 10.28
C TRP A 341 9.71 -17.18 9.16
N ARG A 342 8.94 -18.18 8.77
CA ARG A 342 7.94 -18.04 7.70
C ARG A 342 6.80 -17.07 8.06
N PRO A 343 6.25 -17.07 9.30
CA PRO A 343 5.37 -16.00 9.76
C PRO A 343 5.98 -14.59 9.66
N TYR A 344 7.25 -14.43 10.06
CA TYR A 344 7.97 -13.17 9.93
C TYR A 344 8.12 -12.75 8.47
N LEU A 345 8.50 -13.67 7.58
CA LEU A 345 8.61 -13.39 6.14
C LEU A 345 7.26 -13.05 5.52
N CYS A 346 6.19 -13.75 5.87
CA CYS A 346 4.84 -13.45 5.39
C CYS A 346 4.42 -12.02 5.76
N ARG A 347 4.65 -11.61 7.01
CA ARG A 347 4.43 -10.22 7.44
C ARG A 347 5.27 -9.24 6.63
N THR A 348 6.56 -9.53 6.48
CA THR A 348 7.50 -8.66 5.76
C THR A 348 7.09 -8.50 4.30
N MET A 349 6.74 -9.60 3.62
CA MET A 349 6.28 -9.58 2.23
C MET A 349 5.00 -8.77 2.06
N LEU A 350 4.04 -8.90 2.98
CA LEU A 350 2.83 -8.09 2.96
C LEU A 350 3.13 -6.60 3.16
N HIS A 351 4.03 -6.26 4.09
CA HIS A 351 4.48 -4.89 4.33
C HIS A 351 5.12 -4.26 3.10
N GLU A 352 6.04 -4.98 2.45
CA GLU A 352 6.69 -4.49 1.23
C GLU A 352 5.75 -4.43 0.02
N LEU A 353 4.75 -5.32 -0.07
CA LEU A 353 3.70 -5.19 -1.07
C LEU A 353 2.89 -3.92 -0.84
N LEU A 354 2.54 -3.59 0.40
CA LEU A 354 1.76 -2.39 0.70
C LEU A 354 2.50 -1.11 0.29
N HIS A 355 3.82 -1.04 0.48
CA HIS A 355 4.65 0.03 -0.09
C HIS A 355 4.41 0.21 -1.60
N ARG A 356 4.34 -0.89 -2.36
CA ARG A 356 4.02 -0.84 -3.80
C ARG A 356 2.61 -0.36 -4.10
N LEU A 357 1.65 -0.66 -3.22
CA LEU A 357 0.24 -0.31 -3.43
C LEU A 357 -0.11 1.13 -3.02
N ALA A 358 0.78 1.82 -2.30
CA ALA A 358 0.60 3.21 -1.94
C ALA A 358 0.40 4.08 -3.19
N HIS A 359 -0.60 4.96 -3.15
CA HIS A 359 -0.87 5.88 -4.25
C HIS A 359 0.25 6.93 -4.36
N PRO A 360 0.73 7.32 -5.56
CA PRO A 360 1.78 8.34 -5.71
C PRO A 360 1.49 9.63 -4.95
N ARG A 361 0.29 10.20 -5.07
CA ARG A 361 -0.15 11.36 -4.28
C ARG A 361 -0.07 11.16 -2.76
N TYR A 362 -0.27 9.94 -2.27
CA TYR A 362 -0.08 9.63 -0.86
C TYR A 362 1.39 9.68 -0.48
N VAL A 363 2.27 9.11 -1.32
CA VAL A 363 3.72 9.14 -1.13
C VAL A 363 4.24 10.58 -1.18
N GLU A 364 3.81 11.37 -2.17
CA GLU A 364 4.15 12.80 -2.30
C GLU A 364 3.68 13.60 -1.07
N GLY A 365 2.44 13.39 -0.62
CA GLY A 365 1.93 14.02 0.60
C GLY A 365 2.66 13.59 1.86
N ALA A 366 3.15 12.35 1.91
CA ALA A 366 3.96 11.85 3.01
C ALA A 366 5.37 12.47 3.04
N ASP A 367 6.02 12.60 1.89
CA ASP A 367 7.32 13.26 1.75
C ASP A 367 7.27 14.74 2.15
N ALA A 368 6.12 15.40 1.98
CA ALA A 368 5.91 16.78 2.39
C ALA A 368 5.73 16.97 3.91
N ALA A 369 5.55 15.90 4.69
CA ALA A 369 5.43 15.98 6.14
C ALA A 369 6.79 16.16 6.83
N ALA A 370 6.82 16.77 8.03
CA ALA A 370 8.06 16.91 8.80
C ALA A 370 8.61 15.55 9.28
N ASP A 371 7.71 14.57 9.46
CA ASP A 371 8.04 13.16 9.69
C ASP A 371 7.34 12.24 8.67
N PRO A 372 8.00 11.98 7.52
CA PRO A 372 7.45 11.08 6.51
C PRO A 372 7.28 9.65 7.02
N GLN A 373 8.05 9.20 8.02
CA GLN A 373 7.99 7.80 8.48
C GLN A 373 6.66 7.44 9.13
N ILE A 374 5.92 8.40 9.69
CA ILE A 374 4.57 8.17 10.19
C ILE A 374 3.68 7.60 9.08
N LEU A 375 3.77 8.17 7.88
CA LEU A 375 2.93 7.84 6.74
C LEU A 375 3.56 6.75 5.86
N GLN A 376 4.87 6.76 5.68
CA GLN A 376 5.59 5.81 4.83
C GLN A 376 5.85 4.47 5.51
N GLU A 377 5.95 4.40 6.83
CA GLU A 377 6.20 3.13 7.53
C GLU A 377 5.11 2.84 8.57
N GLY A 378 4.69 3.84 9.33
CA GLY A 378 3.67 3.67 10.38
C GLY A 378 2.31 3.24 9.85
N VAL A 379 1.78 3.95 8.85
CA VAL A 379 0.48 3.60 8.21
C VAL A 379 0.58 2.28 7.46
N ILE A 380 1.72 1.99 6.83
CA ILE A 380 1.92 0.71 6.14
C ILE A 380 1.91 -0.43 7.14
N ASP A 381 2.63 -0.32 8.25
CA ASP A 381 2.66 -1.35 9.27
C ASP A 381 1.30 -1.51 9.99
N LEU A 382 0.54 -0.42 10.13
CA LEU A 382 -0.86 -0.45 10.56
C LEU A 382 -1.73 -1.28 9.62
N LEU A 383 -1.63 -1.04 8.30
CA LEU A 383 -2.37 -1.79 7.28
C LEU A 383 -1.89 -3.25 7.19
N THR A 384 -0.58 -3.50 7.32
CA THR A 384 0.01 -4.84 7.42
C THR A 384 -0.63 -5.61 8.57
N ALA A 385 -0.73 -4.99 9.75
CA ALA A 385 -1.35 -5.61 10.90
C ALA A 385 -2.83 -5.92 10.68
N GLU A 386 -3.58 -4.96 10.14
CA GLU A 386 -5.00 -5.15 9.81
C GLU A 386 -5.22 -6.30 8.80
N PHE A 387 -4.40 -6.35 7.75
CA PHE A 387 -4.54 -7.34 6.69
C PHE A 387 -4.12 -8.74 7.15
N LEU A 388 -3.11 -8.86 8.03
CA LEU A 388 -2.78 -10.13 8.66
C LEU A 388 -3.91 -10.65 9.55
N GLU A 389 -4.58 -9.78 10.31
CA GLU A 389 -5.76 -10.17 11.09
C GLU A 389 -6.88 -10.74 10.19
N LEU A 390 -7.12 -10.13 9.04
CA LEU A 390 -8.05 -10.65 8.03
C LEU A 390 -7.57 -11.98 7.42
N ALA A 391 -6.26 -12.15 7.24
CA ALA A 391 -5.66 -13.34 6.65
C ALA A 391 -5.75 -14.59 7.55
N ARG A 392 -6.10 -14.46 8.84
CA ARG A 392 -6.18 -15.60 9.78
C ARG A 392 -7.08 -16.74 9.30
N SER A 393 -8.15 -16.42 8.57
CA SER A 393 -9.06 -17.41 7.99
C SER A 393 -8.73 -17.79 6.54
N HIS A 394 -7.71 -17.17 5.94
CA HIS A 394 -7.31 -17.47 4.57
C HIS A 394 -6.65 -18.85 4.50
N PRO A 395 -7.03 -19.72 3.54
CA PRO A 395 -6.56 -21.11 3.49
C PRO A 395 -5.04 -21.23 3.39
N ASP A 396 -4.39 -20.33 2.65
CA ASP A 396 -2.94 -20.42 2.40
C ASP A 396 -2.10 -19.57 3.35
N LEU A 397 -2.70 -18.55 3.99
CA LEU A 397 -1.97 -17.57 4.79
C LEU A 397 -2.26 -17.68 6.28
N GLY A 398 -3.41 -18.23 6.67
CA GLY A 398 -3.87 -18.24 8.06
C GLY A 398 -2.91 -18.92 9.03
N ALA A 399 -2.24 -19.98 8.58
CA ALA A 399 -1.22 -20.69 9.36
C ALA A 399 0.09 -19.89 9.55
N LEU A 400 0.30 -18.84 8.75
CA LEU A 400 1.46 -17.95 8.81
C LEU A 400 1.18 -16.69 9.64
N VAL A 401 -0.08 -16.46 10.06
CA VAL A 401 -0.40 -15.29 10.86
C VAL A 401 -0.02 -15.53 12.33
N PRO A 402 0.90 -14.72 12.92
CA PRO A 402 1.28 -14.87 14.32
C PRO A 402 0.09 -14.61 15.25
N GLU A 403 0.15 -15.12 16.49
CA GLU A 403 -0.92 -14.90 17.49
C GLU A 403 -1.12 -13.42 17.77
N ASP A 404 -0.03 -12.67 17.97
CA ASP A 404 -0.05 -11.22 18.10
C ASP A 404 0.43 -10.56 16.80
N VAL A 405 -0.33 -9.56 16.36
CA VAL A 405 0.00 -8.75 15.17
C VAL A 405 0.11 -7.27 15.57
N PRO A 406 1.14 -6.89 16.34
CA PRO A 406 1.27 -5.51 16.78
C PRO A 406 1.60 -4.59 15.60
N VAL A 407 1.23 -3.32 15.74
CA VAL A 407 1.80 -2.24 14.93
C VAL A 407 3.14 -1.85 15.56
N GLY A 408 4.22 -2.06 14.83
CA GLY A 408 5.61 -1.73 15.14
C GLY A 408 5.98 -0.28 14.82
N TYR A 409 7.25 -0.05 14.46
CA TYR A 409 7.83 1.28 14.16
C TYR A 409 7.72 2.35 15.27
N GLY A 410 7.63 1.92 16.54
CA GLY A 410 7.81 2.82 17.69
C GLY A 410 6.81 3.97 17.75
N THR A 411 7.30 5.21 17.71
CA THR A 411 6.46 6.43 17.67
C THR A 411 5.65 6.54 16.39
N SER A 412 6.22 6.20 15.24
CA SER A 412 5.55 6.31 13.93
C SER A 412 4.32 5.41 13.85
N GLY A 413 4.40 4.16 14.33
CA GLY A 413 3.24 3.27 14.38
C GLY A 413 2.17 3.74 15.35
N ARG A 414 2.54 4.31 16.50
CA ARG A 414 1.58 4.92 17.44
C ARG A 414 0.88 6.13 16.84
N ALA A 415 1.62 6.98 16.12
CA ALA A 415 1.05 8.12 15.40
C ALA A 415 0.10 7.67 14.28
N ALA A 416 0.43 6.59 13.55
CA ALA A 416 -0.47 6.01 12.55
C ALA A 416 -1.77 5.47 13.16
N ILE A 417 -1.70 4.81 14.32
CA ILE A 417 -2.89 4.41 15.09
C ILE A 417 -3.72 5.65 15.46
N GLU A 418 -3.08 6.71 15.96
CA GLU A 418 -3.76 7.95 16.33
C GLU A 418 -4.47 8.60 15.13
N ILE A 419 -3.82 8.66 13.96
CA ILE A 419 -4.43 9.13 12.70
C ILE A 419 -5.68 8.33 12.39
N ARG A 420 -5.59 6.99 12.39
CA ARG A 420 -6.74 6.10 12.15
C ARG A 420 -7.87 6.35 13.14
N ASP A 421 -7.55 6.54 14.42
CA ASP A 421 -8.56 6.76 15.45
C ASP A 421 -9.25 8.14 15.30
N LEU A 422 -8.55 9.13 14.74
CA LEU A 422 -9.08 10.48 14.46
C LEU A 422 -10.00 10.53 13.24
N VAL A 423 -9.64 9.84 12.15
CA VAL A 423 -10.36 9.95 10.86
C VAL A 423 -11.13 8.71 10.45
N GLY A 424 -10.89 7.57 11.10
CA GLY A 424 -11.45 6.27 10.76
C GLY A 424 -10.60 5.48 9.75
N PRO A 425 -10.73 4.13 9.74
CA PRO A 425 -9.93 3.26 8.89
C PRO A 425 -10.16 3.49 7.39
N ASP A 426 -11.41 3.77 6.98
CA ASP A 426 -11.74 3.96 5.57
C ASP A 426 -11.15 5.26 5.00
N ASN A 427 -11.04 6.32 5.81
CA ASN A 427 -10.36 7.56 5.44
C ASN A 427 -8.85 7.33 5.25
N VAL A 428 -8.22 6.53 6.10
CA VAL A 428 -6.81 6.13 5.94
C VAL A 428 -6.63 5.33 4.66
N LYS A 429 -7.50 4.36 4.36
CA LYS A 429 -7.45 3.56 3.14
C LYS A 429 -7.73 4.38 1.88
N ALA A 430 -8.65 5.34 1.93
CA ALA A 430 -8.91 6.26 0.83
C ALA A 430 -7.69 7.15 0.53
N ALA A 431 -7.03 7.65 1.57
CA ALA A 431 -5.77 8.37 1.40
C ALA A 431 -4.69 7.46 0.81
N PHE A 432 -4.49 6.28 1.39
CA PHE A 432 -3.42 5.35 1.02
C PHE A 432 -3.56 4.77 -0.39
N PHE A 433 -4.70 4.16 -0.71
CA PHE A 433 -4.89 3.44 -1.98
C PHE A 433 -5.39 4.33 -3.13
N LEU A 434 -6.15 5.39 -2.81
CA LEU A 434 -6.81 6.25 -3.81
C LEU A 434 -6.20 7.66 -3.88
N GLY A 435 -5.19 7.97 -3.06
CA GLY A 435 -4.51 9.26 -3.07
C GLY A 435 -5.38 10.42 -2.60
N ARG A 436 -6.47 10.15 -1.88
CA ARG A 436 -7.39 11.17 -1.34
C ARG A 436 -6.88 11.66 0.01
N THR A 437 -5.72 12.30 -0.01
CA THR A 437 -4.95 12.70 1.18
C THR A 437 -5.66 13.74 2.05
N GLU A 438 -6.67 14.43 1.51
CA GLU A 438 -7.52 15.34 2.25
C GLU A 438 -8.30 14.65 3.39
N PHE A 439 -8.57 13.34 3.28
CA PHE A 439 -9.24 12.56 4.33
C PHE A 439 -8.35 12.27 5.55
N ILE A 440 -7.04 12.50 5.44
CA ILE A 440 -6.10 12.47 6.55
C ILE A 440 -5.51 13.85 6.84
N GLY A 441 -6.10 14.93 6.31
CA GLY A 441 -5.70 16.30 6.65
C GLY A 441 -4.40 16.79 6.01
N LEU A 442 -3.88 16.07 5.01
CA LEU A 442 -2.81 16.59 4.15
C LEU A 442 -3.48 17.38 3.01
N ALA A 443 -2.95 18.56 2.70
CA ALA A 443 -3.51 19.39 1.64
C ALA A 443 -3.34 18.71 0.27
N GLN A 444 -4.32 18.92 -0.62
CA GLN A 444 -4.03 18.82 -2.05
C GLN A 444 -3.43 20.16 -2.44
N ASP A 445 -2.17 20.19 -2.86
CA ASP A 445 -1.71 21.31 -3.67
C ASP A 445 -2.58 21.33 -4.93
N GLY A 446 -3.40 22.39 -5.05
CA GLY A 446 -4.38 22.56 -6.12
C GLY A 446 -3.78 22.93 -7.45
#